data_AF-A0A6C0AEP7-F1
#
_entry.id   AF-A0A6C0AEP7-F1
#
_cell.length_a   1.000
_cell.length_b   1.000
_cell.length_c   1.000
_cell.angle_alpha   90.00
_cell.angle_beta   90.00
_cell.angle_gamma   90.00
#
_symmetry.space_group_name_H-M   'P 1'
#
loop_
_entity.id
_entity.type
_entity.pdbx_description
1 polymer ?
#
loop_
_entity_poly.entity_id
_entity_poly.type
_entity_poly.pdbx_seq_one_letter_code
_entity_poly.pdbx_strand_id
1 'polypeptide(L)'
;MFKYDKILYDSTKWDSNYKKINKWAVTEKVHGSNFSFIYDIKSDSFKYAKRNAILEEDDDFFGYKNILDETIPKIKIIIDFLKKNFKTFQALRFLGSYLVIIGKIMKINLFKKVFIILRIYIFMLLIF
;
A
#
# COMPACT_ATOMS: atom_id res chain seq x y z
N MET A 1 3.03 -7.65 -11.20
CA MET A 1 2.30 -7.19 -9.99
C MET A 1 3.27 -7.10 -8.82
N PHE A 2 3.32 -5.98 -8.08
CA PHE A 2 4.22 -5.83 -6.94
C PHE A 2 3.92 -6.88 -5.86
N LYS A 3 4.93 -7.64 -5.47
CA LYS A 3 4.85 -8.56 -4.32
C LYS A 3 5.39 -7.85 -3.09
N TYR A 4 4.62 -7.87 -2.02
CA TYR A 4 5.14 -7.47 -0.71
C TYR A 4 6.19 -8.48 -0.24
N ASP A 5 7.40 -7.98 0.01
CA ASP A 5 8.55 -8.79 0.40
C ASP A 5 8.28 -9.63 1.64
N LYS A 6 8.81 -10.85 1.66
CA LYS A 6 8.77 -11.67 2.87
C LYS A 6 9.84 -11.16 3.82
N ILE A 7 9.43 -10.78 5.02
CA ILE A 7 10.38 -10.43 6.09
C ILE A 7 11.20 -11.69 6.43
N LEU A 8 12.52 -11.57 6.36
CA LEU A 8 13.45 -12.63 6.71
C LEU A 8 13.63 -12.68 8.22
N TYR A 9 13.34 -13.82 8.83
CA TYR A 9 13.53 -14.04 10.26
C TYR A 9 14.97 -14.33 10.65
N ASP A 10 15.75 -14.80 9.68
CA ASP A 10 17.12 -15.26 9.86
C ASP A 10 18.07 -14.23 9.28
N SER A 11 18.92 -13.66 10.12
CA SER A 11 19.90 -12.64 9.75
C SER A 11 20.99 -13.18 8.83
N THR A 12 21.22 -14.50 8.80
CA THR A 12 22.16 -15.13 7.86
C THR A 12 21.70 -15.02 6.41
N LYS A 13 20.41 -14.78 6.19
CA LYS A 13 19.80 -14.59 4.86
C LYS A 13 19.74 -13.13 4.45
N TRP A 14 20.21 -12.20 5.29
CA TRP A 14 20.22 -10.79 4.96
C TRP A 14 21.35 -10.50 3.97
N ASP A 15 21.00 -9.90 2.83
CA ASP A 15 21.98 -9.45 1.85
C ASP A 15 22.94 -8.40 2.45
N SER A 16 24.16 -8.37 1.93
CA SER A 16 25.21 -7.37 2.17
C SER A 16 24.70 -5.92 2.18
N ASN A 17 23.66 -5.61 1.42
CA ASN A 17 23.04 -4.29 1.37
C ASN A 17 22.41 -3.85 2.70
N TYR A 18 21.92 -4.77 3.55
CA TYR A 18 21.39 -4.43 4.87
C TYR A 18 22.47 -3.86 5.81
N LYS A 19 23.75 -4.22 5.60
CA LYS A 19 24.87 -3.69 6.38
C LYS A 19 25.17 -2.21 6.09
N LYS A 20 24.61 -1.65 5.01
CA LYS A 20 24.76 -0.23 4.64
C LYS A 20 23.66 0.67 5.19
N ILE A 21 22.67 0.09 5.90
CA ILE A 21 21.55 0.84 6.49
C ILE A 21 21.95 1.37 7.86
N ASN A 22 22.07 2.69 7.97
CA ASN A 22 22.53 3.36 9.19
C ASN A 22 21.39 3.70 10.18
N LYS A 23 20.13 3.59 9.76
CA LYS A 23 18.95 3.92 10.59
C LYS A 23 17.88 2.86 10.43
N TRP A 24 17.37 2.40 11.57
CA TRP A 24 16.34 1.38 11.66
C TRP A 24 15.13 1.91 12.40
N ALA A 25 13.96 1.44 12.00
CA ALA A 25 12.70 1.66 12.72
C ALA A 25 12.09 0.29 13.04
N VAL A 26 11.65 0.12 14.28
CA VAL A 26 10.95 -1.08 14.73
C VAL A 26 9.48 -0.73 14.89
N THR A 27 8.60 -1.58 14.36
CA THR A 27 7.15 -1.41 14.47
C THR A 27 6.54 -2.74 14.88
N GLU A 28 5.36 -2.68 15.51
CA GLU A 28 4.62 -3.88 15.86
C GLU A 28 4.32 -4.71 14.60
N LYS A 29 4.55 -6.02 14.70
CA LYS A 29 4.16 -6.94 13.64
C LYS A 29 2.65 -7.21 13.71
N VAL A 30 1.91 -6.45 12.91
CA VAL A 30 0.46 -6.61 12.76
C VAL A 30 0.11 -8.01 12.22
N HIS A 31 -0.70 -8.76 12.97
CA HIS A 31 -1.30 -10.01 12.53
C HIS A 31 -2.60 -9.73 11.79
N GLY A 32 -2.76 -10.31 10.60
CA GLY A 32 -3.83 -9.99 9.66
C GLY A 32 -3.43 -10.29 8.22
N SER A 33 -4.32 -9.94 7.28
CA SER A 33 -4.16 -10.24 5.85
C SER A 33 -3.57 -9.05 5.10
N ASN A 34 -2.55 -9.31 4.26
CA ASN A 34 -1.95 -8.27 3.43
C ASN A 34 -2.97 -7.76 2.42
N PHE A 35 -3.16 -6.45 2.43
CA PHE A 35 -4.08 -5.74 1.55
C PHE A 35 -3.42 -4.45 1.07
N SER A 36 -3.81 -3.99 -0.12
CA SER A 36 -3.26 -2.77 -0.70
C SER A 36 -4.31 -1.97 -1.42
N PHE A 37 -4.27 -0.65 -1.21
CA PHE A 37 -4.93 0.33 -2.04
C PHE A 37 -3.97 0.74 -3.15
N ILE A 38 -4.40 0.62 -4.40
CA ILE A 38 -3.66 1.06 -5.58
C ILE A 38 -4.46 2.20 -6.17
N TYR A 39 -3.93 3.42 -6.07
CA TYR A 39 -4.56 4.60 -6.64
C TYR A 39 -3.85 4.98 -7.94
N ASP A 40 -4.61 4.98 -9.02
CA ASP A 40 -4.17 5.46 -10.32
C ASP A 40 -4.34 6.98 -10.37
N ILE A 41 -3.21 7.69 -10.45
CA ILE A 41 -3.16 9.15 -10.41
C ILE A 41 -3.82 9.76 -11.67
N LYS A 42 -3.77 9.05 -12.80
CA LYS A 42 -4.28 9.55 -14.08
C LYS A 42 -5.79 9.41 -14.17
N SER A 43 -6.32 8.22 -13.84
CA SER A 43 -7.76 7.93 -13.91
C SER A 43 -8.54 8.34 -12.66
N ASP A 44 -7.84 8.77 -11.60
CA ASP A 44 -8.44 9.12 -10.30
C ASP A 44 -9.27 7.97 -9.70
N SER A 45 -8.79 6.74 -9.89
CA SER A 45 -9.51 5.52 -9.52
C SER A 45 -8.71 4.65 -8.54
N PHE A 46 -9.45 3.88 -7.74
CA PHE A 46 -8.87 2.89 -6.83
C PHE A 46 -9.01 1.49 -7.41
N LYS A 47 -7.94 0.71 -7.26
CA LYS A 47 -7.93 -0.74 -7.35
C LYS A 47 -7.47 -1.31 -6.01
N TYR A 48 -7.84 -2.56 -5.76
CA TYR A 48 -7.51 -3.25 -4.51
C TYR A 48 -6.70 -4.50 -4.83
N ALA A 49 -5.80 -4.89 -3.92
CA ALA A 49 -5.00 -6.08 -4.13
C ALA A 49 -4.77 -6.85 -2.83
N LYS A 50 -4.80 -8.17 -2.94
CA LYS A 50 -4.20 -9.10 -1.98
C LYS A 50 -2.72 -9.27 -2.31
N ARG A 51 -1.97 -9.96 -1.44
CA ARG A 51 -0.51 -10.14 -1.59
C ARG A 51 -0.05 -10.54 -3.00
N ASN A 52 -0.83 -11.38 -3.67
CA ASN A 52 -0.44 -12.05 -4.91
C ASN A 52 -1.35 -11.77 -6.11
N ALA A 53 -2.44 -11.01 -5.96
CA ALA A 53 -3.33 -10.64 -7.07
C ALA A 53 -4.07 -9.32 -6.81
N ILE A 54 -4.45 -8.62 -7.88
CA ILE A 54 -5.50 -7.58 -7.85
C ILE A 54 -6.82 -8.29 -7.51
N LEU A 55 -7.68 -7.62 -6.75
CA LEU A 55 -9.01 -8.10 -6.43
C LEU A 55 -9.98 -7.61 -7.50
N GLU A 56 -10.79 -8.53 -7.99
CA GLU A 56 -11.92 -8.21 -8.85
C GLU A 56 -13.09 -7.67 -8.02
N GLU A 57 -14.08 -7.05 -8.67
CA GLU A 57 -15.21 -6.41 -7.98
C GLU A 57 -15.99 -7.39 -7.09
N ASP A 58 -16.14 -8.64 -7.52
CA ASP A 58 -16.89 -9.68 -6.81
C ASP A 58 -16.06 -10.52 -5.84
N ASP A 59 -14.75 -10.26 -5.70
CA ASP A 59 -13.91 -11.01 -4.78
C ASP A 59 -14.33 -10.76 -3.31
N ASP A 60 -14.67 -11.82 -2.58
CA ASP A 60 -14.74 -11.75 -1.12
C ASP A 60 -13.35 -11.96 -0.50
N PHE A 61 -12.70 -10.85 -0.16
CA PHE A 61 -11.41 -10.86 0.51
C PHE A 61 -11.49 -10.22 1.89
N PHE A 62 -11.66 -11.06 2.92
CA PHE A 62 -11.72 -10.63 4.32
C PHE A 62 -12.73 -9.48 4.56
N GLY A 63 -13.79 -9.37 3.75
CA GLY A 63 -14.72 -8.24 3.75
C GLY A 63 -14.05 -6.87 3.67
N TYR A 64 -13.03 -6.72 2.81
CA TYR A 64 -12.30 -5.45 2.61
C TYR A 64 -13.21 -4.29 2.22
N LYS A 65 -14.37 -4.55 1.60
CA LYS A 65 -15.36 -3.52 1.27
C LYS A 65 -15.80 -2.73 2.52
N ASN A 66 -15.86 -3.38 3.69
CA ASN A 66 -16.30 -2.77 4.95
C ASN A 66 -15.34 -1.70 5.49
N ILE A 67 -14.08 -1.65 5.03
CA ILE A 67 -13.10 -0.65 5.47
C ILE A 67 -12.96 0.51 4.47
N LEU A 68 -13.60 0.43 3.30
CA LEU A 68 -13.38 1.40 2.22
C LEU A 68 -13.92 2.78 2.58
N ASP A 69 -15.15 2.86 3.07
CA ASP A 69 -15.81 4.14 3.37
C ASP A 69 -15.07 4.96 4.42
N GLU A 70 -14.44 4.28 5.39
CA GLU A 70 -13.63 4.94 6.42
C GLU A 70 -12.21 5.29 5.91
N THR A 71 -11.62 4.41 5.08
CA THR A 71 -10.19 4.51 4.73
C THR A 71 -9.94 5.38 3.51
N ILE A 72 -10.82 5.33 2.49
CA ILE A 72 -10.64 6.09 1.24
C ILE A 72 -10.54 7.60 1.49
N PRO A 73 -11.41 8.23 2.30
CA PRO A 73 -11.29 9.67 2.58
C PRO A 73 -9.94 10.04 3.19
N LYS A 74 -9.41 9.21 4.11
CA LYS A 74 -8.10 9.42 4.72
C LYS A 74 -6.96 9.29 3.71
N ILE A 75 -7.05 8.33 2.79
CA ILE A 75 -6.09 8.17 1.69
C ILE A 75 -6.15 9.37 0.74
N LYS A 76 -7.34 9.90 0.43
CA LYS A 76 -7.49 11.09 -0.41
C LYS A 76 -6.80 12.31 0.20
N ILE A 77 -6.88 12.50 1.52
CA ILE A 77 -6.11 13.56 2.21
C ILE A 77 -4.60 13.42 1.96
N ILE A 78 -4.07 12.19 2.04
CA ILE A 78 -2.66 11.92 1.74
C ILE A 78 -2.35 12.23 0.26
N ILE A 79 -3.20 11.79 -0.66
CA ILE A 79 -3.05 12.07 -2.10
C ILE A 79 -3.03 13.57 -2.37
N ASP A 80 -3.95 14.33 -1.79
CA ASP A 80 -4.04 15.77 -1.99
C ASP A 80 -2.84 16.51 -1.39
N PHE A 81 -2.39 16.07 -0.21
CA PHE A 81 -1.13 16.53 0.37
C PHE A 81 0.05 16.26 -0.58
N LEU A 82 0.13 15.07 -1.16
CA LEU A 82 1.19 14.71 -2.10
C LEU A 82 1.13 15.56 -3.39
N LYS A 83 -0.06 15.72 -3.98
CA LYS A 83 -0.31 16.56 -5.17
C LYS A 83 0.12 18.01 -4.94
N LYS A 84 -0.16 18.54 -3.75
CA LYS A 84 0.15 19.94 -3.40
C LYS A 84 1.64 20.18 -3.16
N ASN A 85 2.32 19.26 -2.47
CA ASN A 85 3.68 19.49 -1.97
C ASN A 85 4.77 18.95 -2.90
N PHE A 86 4.46 18.02 -3.79
CA PHE A 86 5.46 17.42 -4.68
C PHE A 86 5.12 17.72 -6.13
N LYS A 87 5.88 18.64 -6.76
CA LYS A 87 5.75 18.94 -8.21
C LYS A 87 5.89 17.68 -9.07
N THR A 88 6.74 16.74 -8.65
CA THR A 88 6.90 15.42 -9.29
C THR A 88 5.56 14.70 -9.36
N PHE A 89 4.73 14.74 -8.31
CA PHE A 89 3.43 14.09 -8.30
C PHE A 89 2.45 14.65 -9.35
N GLN A 90 2.59 15.93 -9.71
CA GLN A 90 1.81 16.52 -10.81
C GLN A 90 2.32 16.06 -12.18
N ALA A 91 3.63 15.96 -12.36
CA ALA A 91 4.23 15.40 -13.57
C ALA A 91 3.89 13.91 -13.76
N LEU A 92 3.75 13.15 -12.67
CA LEU A 92 3.37 11.74 -12.64
C LEU A 92 1.98 11.47 -13.24
N ARG A 93 1.07 12.46 -13.27
CA ARG A 93 -0.27 12.35 -13.86
C ARG A 93 -0.21 11.97 -15.35
N PHE A 94 0.83 12.42 -16.06
CA PHE A 94 0.96 12.20 -17.50
C PHE A 94 1.65 10.87 -17.86
N LEU A 95 2.35 10.24 -16.90
CA LEU A 95 3.22 9.08 -17.13
C LEU A 95 2.62 7.73 -16.70
N GLY A 96 1.34 7.66 -16.30
CA GLY A 96 0.73 6.39 -15.87
C GLY A 96 1.28 5.88 -14.54
N SER A 97 1.23 6.74 -13.52
CA SER A 97 1.84 6.51 -12.22
C SER A 97 0.83 6.03 -11.18
N TYR A 98 1.30 5.24 -10.22
CA TYR A 98 0.47 4.64 -9.18
C TYR A 98 0.97 4.99 -7.78
N LEU A 99 0.04 5.32 -6.89
CA LEU A 99 0.28 5.33 -5.44
C LEU A 99 -0.19 4.00 -4.88
N VAL A 100 0.71 3.24 -4.26
CA VAL A 100 0.40 1.95 -3.63
C VAL A 100 0.57 2.08 -2.12
N ILE A 101 -0.54 1.95 -1.40
CA ILE A 101 -0.55 1.94 0.07
C ILE A 101 -0.75 0.50 0.52
N ILE A 102 0.27 -0.05 1.17
CA ILE A 102 0.29 -1.44 1.64
C ILE A 102 0.07 -1.45 3.15
N GLY A 103 -0.82 -2.34 3.59
CA GLY A 103 -1.11 -2.54 4.99
C GLY A 103 -1.72 -3.90 5.26
N LYS A 104 -2.34 -4.00 6.44
CA LYS A 104 -3.04 -5.21 6.86
C LYS A 104 -4.46 -4.92 7.28
N ILE A 105 -5.38 -5.78 6.84
CA ILE A 105 -6.73 -5.85 7.39
C ILE A 105 -6.67 -6.74 8.63
N MET A 106 -7.13 -6.19 9.75
CA MET A 106 -7.24 -6.88 11.03
C MET A 106 -8.70 -6.83 11.51
N LYS A 107 -9.17 -7.96 12.07
CA LYS A 107 -10.43 -8.02 12.80
C LYS A 107 -10.18 -7.68 14.26
N ILE A 108 -10.84 -6.65 14.78
CA ILE A 108 -10.76 -6.26 16.19
C ILE A 108 -11.78 -7.03 17.02
N ASN A 109 -13.01 -7.13 16.52
CA ASN A 109 -14.09 -7.90 17.13
C ASN A 109 -15.04 -8.43 16.04
N LEU A 110 -16.18 -9.02 16.44
CA LEU A 110 -17.10 -9.64 15.49
C LEU A 110 -17.55 -8.69 14.37
N PHE A 111 -17.69 -7.39 14.66
CA PHE A 111 -18.27 -6.39 13.78
C PHE A 111 -17.25 -5.38 13.21
N LYS A 112 -16.09 -5.23 13.85
CA LYS A 112 -15.12 -4.18 13.51
C LYS A 112 -13.85 -4.76 12.88
N LYS A 113 -13.51 -4.21 11.71
CA LYS A 113 -12.23 -4.42 11.01
C LYS A 113 -11.52 -3.10 10.85
N VAL A 114 -10.19 -3.13 10.86
CA VAL A 114 -9.34 -1.94 10.69
C VAL A 114 -8.24 -2.24 9.69
N PHE A 115 -7.83 -1.21 8.94
CA PHE A 115 -6.66 -1.24 8.08
C PHE A 115 -5.51 -0.49 8.73
N ILE A 116 -4.37 -1.18 8.91
CA ILE A 116 -3.14 -0.57 9.43
C ILE A 116 -2.14 -0.42 8.29
N ILE A 117 -1.76 0.83 7.99
CA ILE A 117 -0.78 1.16 6.96
C ILE A 117 0.61 0.78 7.48
N LEU A 118 1.37 0.08 6.63
CA LEU A 118 2.75 -0.29 6.94
C LEU A 118 3.74 0.38 5.99
N ARG A 119 3.37 0.56 4.71
CA ARG A 119 4.23 1.17 3.70
C ARG A 119 3.42 1.94 2.66
N ILE A 120 4.02 2.98 2.11
CA ILE A 120 3.49 3.76 0.99
C ILE A 120 4.57 3.81 -0.09
N TYR A 121 4.19 3.52 -1.32
CA TYR A 121 5.07 3.58 -2.48
C TYR A 121 4.45 4.48 -3.55
N ILE A 122 5.27 5.31 -4.18
CA ILE A 122 4.91 6.10 -5.36
C ILE A 122 5.73 5.55 -6.52
N PHE A 123 5.04 5.10 -7.58
CA PHE A 123 5.69 4.53 -8.76
C PHE A 123 5.42 5.39 -9.98
N MET A 124 6.48 5.62 -10.76
CA MET A 124 6.43 6.20 -12.09
C MET A 124 6.65 5.08 -13.11
N LEU A 125 5.72 4.87 -14.03
CA LEU A 125 6.00 4.05 -15.21
C LEU A 125 6.69 4.96 -16.23
N LEU A 126 7.97 4.76 -16.49
CA LEU A 126 8.61 5.34 -17.68
C LEU A 126 8.29 4.40 -18.84
N ILE A 127 7.31 4.77 -19.66
CA ILE A 127 7.12 4.16 -20.98
C ILE A 127 8.19 4.81 -21.87
N PHE A 128 9.24 4.06 -22.19
CA PHE A 128 10.22 4.42 -23.23
C PHE A 128 9.73 3.94 -24.58
#